data_AF-A0A436E5H6-F1
#
_entry.id   AF-A0A436E5H6-F1
#
_cell.length_a   1.000
_cell.length_b   1.000
_cell.length_c   1.000
_cell.angle_alpha   90.00
_cell.angle_beta   90.00
_cell.angle_gamma   90.00
#
_symmetry.space_group_name_H-M   'P 1'
#
loop_
_entity.id
_entity.type
_entity.pdbx_description
1 polymer ?
#
loop_
_entity_poly.entity_id
_entity_poly.type
_entity_poly.pdbx_seq_one_letter_code
_entity_poly.pdbx_strand_id
1 'polypeptide(L)'
;LNWAAAQNNLANVLLKIGERESDPKRLNEAVVAMRATLQKRPREKVPLEWAASQNNLGLALYALSEREAAGEHLTQAEAAYRLALEEYTRETAPVEWAMVENNLGNTLVSLGIQLNDKAKINEAADAFRAALEVRTRETFPVSWATSRLNLGNALSGVARFDMGTGALEEAAAAYDDALTVFTRQRFPMDWASAQNNLGSI
;
A
#
# COMPACT_ATOMS: atom_id res chain seq x y z
N LEU A 1 9.62 10.81 -25.67
CA LEU A 1 8.35 11.06 -24.93
C LEU A 1 7.31 9.98 -25.20
N ASN A 2 7.00 9.60 -26.45
CA ASN A 2 5.93 8.62 -26.76
C ASN A 2 6.16 7.19 -26.22
N TRP A 3 7.40 6.69 -26.20
CA TRP A 3 7.67 5.31 -25.79
C TRP A 3 7.50 5.06 -24.28
N ALA A 4 8.04 5.93 -23.42
CA ALA A 4 7.92 5.78 -21.97
C ALA A 4 6.47 5.93 -21.47
N ALA A 5 5.68 6.80 -22.12
CA ALA A 5 4.25 6.91 -21.83
C ALA A 5 3.49 5.64 -22.23
N ALA A 6 3.76 5.11 -23.43
CA ALA A 6 3.15 3.86 -23.89
C ALA A 6 3.53 2.66 -23.00
N GLN A 7 4.79 2.56 -22.58
CA GLN A 7 5.26 1.51 -21.68
C GLN A 7 4.67 1.63 -20.27
N ASN A 8 4.50 2.84 -19.75
CA ASN A 8 3.82 3.08 -18.48
C ASN A 8 2.35 2.64 -18.54
N ASN A 9 1.65 2.95 -19.63
CA ASN A 9 0.27 2.52 -19.82
C ASN A 9 0.17 1.00 -19.95
N LEU A 10 1.09 0.38 -20.71
CA LEU A 10 1.19 -1.08 -20.81
C LEU A 10 1.43 -1.71 -19.44
N ALA A 11 2.37 -1.19 -18.65
CA ALA A 11 2.65 -1.68 -17.30
C ALA A 11 1.43 -1.60 -16.38
N ASN A 12 0.67 -0.49 -16.43
CA ASN A 12 -0.55 -0.35 -15.63
C ASN A 12 -1.64 -1.36 -16.05
N VAL A 13 -1.77 -1.62 -17.35
CA VAL A 13 -2.71 -2.64 -17.85
C VAL A 13 -2.27 -4.03 -17.43
N LEU A 14 -0.98 -4.35 -17.56
CA LEU A 14 -0.41 -5.64 -17.14
C LEU A 14 -0.56 -5.86 -15.64
N LEU A 15 -0.33 -4.84 -14.81
CA LEU A 15 -0.59 -4.87 -13.38
C LEU A 15 -2.06 -5.20 -13.11
N LYS A 16 -2.99 -4.50 -13.78
CA LYS A 16 -4.42 -4.69 -13.52
C LYS A 16 -4.94 -6.06 -13.94
N ILE A 17 -4.37 -6.63 -15.01
CA ILE A 17 -4.66 -8.00 -15.45
C ILE A 17 -4.04 -8.98 -14.44
N GLY A 18 -2.76 -8.80 -14.11
CA GLY A 18 -2.03 -9.67 -13.20
C GLY A 18 -2.62 -9.73 -11.78
N GLU A 19 -3.18 -8.63 -11.25
CA GLU A 19 -3.91 -8.62 -9.97
C GLU A 19 -5.10 -9.60 -9.95
N ARG A 20 -5.70 -9.87 -11.12
CA ARG A 20 -6.87 -10.76 -11.26
C ARG A 20 -6.50 -12.20 -11.61
N GLU A 21 -5.25 -12.43 -11.98
CA GLU A 21 -4.74 -13.74 -12.38
C GLU A 21 -3.97 -14.40 -11.23
N SER A 22 -3.98 -15.73 -11.19
CA SER A 22 -3.11 -16.49 -10.27
C SER A 22 -1.71 -16.68 -10.86
N ASP A 23 -1.56 -16.60 -12.18
CA ASP A 23 -0.28 -16.70 -12.88
C ASP A 23 0.53 -15.39 -12.73
N PRO A 24 1.75 -15.44 -12.16
CA PRO A 24 2.57 -14.24 -11.94
C PRO A 24 3.14 -13.64 -13.23
N LYS A 25 3.01 -14.29 -14.39
CA LYS A 25 3.61 -13.85 -15.66
C LYS A 25 3.32 -12.40 -16.01
N ARG A 26 2.06 -11.95 -15.90
CA ARG A 26 1.69 -10.56 -16.24
C ARG A 26 2.26 -9.54 -15.27
N LEU A 27 2.37 -9.89 -13.99
CA LEU A 27 3.00 -9.04 -13.00
C LEU A 27 4.52 -8.94 -13.24
N ASN A 28 5.17 -10.05 -13.60
CA ASN A 28 6.57 -10.05 -14.01
C ASN A 28 6.81 -9.17 -15.25
N GLU A 29 5.96 -9.28 -16.27
CA GLU A 29 6.01 -8.40 -17.45
C GLU A 29 5.79 -6.93 -17.08
N ALA A 30 4.90 -6.63 -16.13
CA ALA A 30 4.70 -5.27 -15.62
C ALA A 30 5.98 -4.74 -14.97
N VAL A 31 6.62 -5.49 -14.07
CA VAL A 31 7.88 -5.11 -13.42
C VAL A 31 8.97 -4.79 -14.45
N VAL A 32 9.12 -5.63 -15.49
CA VAL A 32 10.09 -5.40 -16.57
C VAL A 32 9.80 -4.10 -17.32
N ALA A 33 8.54 -3.87 -17.72
CA ALA A 33 8.13 -2.65 -18.42
C ALA A 33 8.34 -1.38 -17.58
N MET A 34 8.10 -1.46 -16.27
CA MET A 34 8.30 -0.33 -15.35
C MET A 34 9.76 0.02 -15.14
N ARG A 35 10.62 -0.99 -14.93
CA ARG A 35 12.08 -0.79 -14.87
C ARG A 35 12.61 -0.16 -16.16
N ALA A 36 12.12 -0.60 -17.31
CA ALA A 36 12.50 -0.02 -18.60
C ALA A 36 12.00 1.43 -18.76
N THR A 37 10.83 1.75 -18.21
CA THR A 37 10.29 3.13 -18.18
C THR A 37 11.15 4.04 -17.32
N LEU A 38 11.57 3.60 -16.13
CA LEU A 38 12.45 4.34 -15.22
C LEU A 38 13.80 4.68 -15.86
N GLN A 39 14.38 3.78 -16.66
CA GLN A 39 15.62 4.07 -17.40
C GLN A 39 15.48 5.20 -18.45
N LYS A 40 14.26 5.51 -18.89
CA LYS A 40 13.99 6.55 -19.90
C LYS A 40 13.35 7.81 -19.32
N ARG A 41 12.98 7.81 -18.04
CA ARG A 41 12.49 8.96 -17.29
C ARG A 41 13.59 9.45 -16.36
N PRO A 42 14.41 10.44 -16.77
CA PRO A 42 15.38 11.03 -15.86
C PRO A 42 14.63 11.76 -14.75
N ARG A 43 14.92 11.37 -13.50
CA ARG A 43 14.28 11.88 -12.28
C ARG A 43 14.30 13.41 -12.22
N GLU A 44 15.38 14.03 -12.66
CA GLU A 44 15.60 15.49 -12.58
C GLU A 44 14.75 16.28 -13.58
N LYS A 45 14.24 15.66 -14.64
CA LYS A 45 13.43 16.36 -15.66
C LYS A 45 11.93 16.14 -15.50
N VAL A 46 11.55 14.97 -14.96
CA VAL A 46 10.16 14.53 -14.82
C VAL A 46 9.97 13.83 -13.47
N PRO A 47 10.22 14.53 -12.34
CA PRO A 47 10.28 13.92 -11.01
C PRO A 47 8.96 13.24 -10.61
N LEU A 48 7.83 13.87 -10.86
CA LEU A 48 6.52 13.33 -10.50
C LEU A 48 6.14 12.12 -11.36
N GLU A 49 6.45 12.10 -12.66
CA GLU A 49 6.22 10.93 -13.50
C GLU A 49 7.19 9.79 -13.21
N TRP A 50 8.40 10.11 -12.75
CA TRP A 50 9.35 9.12 -12.26
C TRP A 50 8.85 8.49 -10.95
N ALA A 51 8.35 9.30 -10.02
CA ALA A 51 7.75 8.83 -8.77
C ALA A 51 6.50 7.96 -9.01
N ALA A 52 5.66 8.33 -9.98
CA ALA A 52 4.54 7.50 -10.41
C ALA A 52 5.00 6.12 -10.90
N SER A 53 6.09 6.07 -11.67
CA SER A 53 6.69 4.82 -12.11
C SER A 53 7.28 4.00 -10.95
N GLN A 54 7.84 4.64 -9.93
CA GLN A 54 8.30 3.93 -8.75
C GLN A 54 7.13 3.35 -7.95
N ASN A 55 6.05 4.12 -7.75
CA ASN A 55 4.85 3.64 -7.07
C ASN A 55 4.26 2.39 -7.74
N ASN A 56 4.03 2.40 -9.07
CA ASN A 56 3.41 1.21 -9.67
C ASN A 56 4.40 0.03 -9.78
N LEU A 57 5.72 0.29 -9.76
CA LEU A 57 6.72 -0.78 -9.65
C LEU A 57 6.58 -1.46 -8.28
N GLY A 58 6.42 -0.66 -7.23
CA GLY A 58 6.10 -1.15 -5.89
C GLY A 58 4.81 -1.98 -5.86
N LEU A 59 3.75 -1.53 -6.54
CA LEU A 59 2.48 -2.26 -6.60
C LEU A 59 2.63 -3.63 -7.29
N ALA A 60 3.34 -3.67 -8.43
CA ALA A 60 3.58 -4.91 -9.15
C ALA A 60 4.43 -5.90 -8.35
N LEU A 61 5.46 -5.41 -7.65
CA LEU A 61 6.29 -6.22 -6.77
C LEU A 61 5.53 -6.73 -5.54
N TYR A 62 4.69 -5.89 -4.93
CA TYR A 62 3.83 -6.30 -3.83
C TYR A 62 2.87 -7.42 -4.29
N ALA A 63 2.18 -7.24 -5.41
CA ALA A 63 1.29 -8.25 -5.97
C ALA A 63 2.03 -9.57 -6.31
N LEU A 64 3.28 -9.50 -6.82
CA LEU A 64 4.11 -10.68 -7.04
C LEU A 64 4.41 -11.44 -5.74
N SER A 65 4.70 -10.71 -4.66
CA SER A 65 5.01 -11.33 -3.38
C SER A 65 3.84 -12.16 -2.80
N GLU A 66 2.60 -11.84 -3.19
CA GLU A 66 1.42 -12.62 -2.81
C GLU A 66 1.25 -13.91 -3.64
N ARG A 67 1.94 -14.03 -4.77
CA ARG A 67 1.87 -15.20 -5.68
C ARG A 67 3.10 -16.09 -5.58
N GLU A 68 4.25 -15.49 -5.31
CA GLU A 68 5.54 -16.14 -5.24
C GLU A 68 6.12 -15.95 -3.84
N ALA A 69 6.11 -17.02 -3.05
CA ALA A 69 6.68 -17.03 -1.69
C ALA A 69 8.22 -16.84 -1.69
N ALA A 70 8.86 -16.94 -2.86
CA ALA A 70 10.30 -16.85 -3.03
C ALA A 70 10.66 -15.52 -3.70
N GLY A 71 11.12 -14.52 -2.92
CA GLY A 71 11.78 -13.36 -3.50
C GLY A 71 11.93 -12.17 -2.55
N GLU A 72 12.89 -11.31 -2.89
CA GLU A 72 13.09 -9.98 -2.31
C GLU A 72 12.02 -8.98 -2.78
N HIS A 73 10.86 -9.44 -3.27
CA HIS A 73 9.85 -8.59 -3.89
C HIS A 73 9.28 -7.55 -2.93
N LEU A 74 8.96 -7.93 -1.69
CA LEU A 74 8.53 -6.98 -0.67
C LEU A 74 9.61 -5.93 -0.35
N THR A 75 10.88 -6.36 -0.24
CA THR A 75 12.00 -5.44 -0.03
C THR A 75 12.18 -4.47 -1.21
N GLN A 76 12.03 -4.97 -2.44
CA GLN A 76 12.08 -4.13 -3.64
C GLN A 76 10.87 -3.20 -3.74
N ALA A 77 9.69 -3.64 -3.30
CA ALA A 77 8.49 -2.81 -3.24
C ALA A 77 8.65 -1.68 -2.21
N GLU A 78 9.16 -2.00 -1.02
CA GLU A 78 9.52 -1.00 0.00
C GLU A 78 10.48 0.05 -0.58
N ALA A 79 11.56 -0.40 -1.23
CA ALA A 79 12.52 0.51 -1.85
C ALA A 79 11.88 1.41 -2.93
N ALA A 80 11.02 0.86 -3.78
CA ALA A 80 10.33 1.62 -4.81
C ALA A 80 9.38 2.67 -4.22
N TYR A 81 8.59 2.33 -3.19
CA TYR A 81 7.73 3.29 -2.52
C TYR A 81 8.52 4.40 -1.83
N ARG A 82 9.61 4.07 -1.14
CA ARG A 82 10.48 5.10 -0.54
C ARG A 82 11.05 6.06 -1.57
N LEU A 83 11.50 5.55 -2.72
CA LEU A 83 11.95 6.39 -3.84
C LEU A 83 10.83 7.31 -4.36
N ALA A 84 9.59 6.83 -4.44
CA ALA A 84 8.46 7.67 -4.82
C ALA A 84 8.19 8.78 -3.78
N LEU A 85 8.32 8.48 -2.48
CA LEU A 85 8.15 9.45 -1.38
C LEU A 85 9.27 10.50 -1.30
N GLU A 86 10.40 10.30 -1.99
CA GLU A 86 11.42 11.37 -2.11
C GLU A 86 10.95 12.53 -3.02
N GLU A 87 10.01 12.28 -3.94
CA GLU A 87 9.47 13.29 -4.87
C GLU A 87 8.05 13.69 -4.53
N TYR A 88 7.21 12.74 -4.12
CA TYR A 88 5.90 13.02 -3.58
C TYR A 88 6.03 13.42 -2.12
N THR A 89 5.84 14.69 -1.82
CA THR A 89 5.74 15.17 -0.44
C THR A 89 4.31 15.57 -0.11
N ARG A 90 4.00 15.68 1.18
CA ARG A 90 2.69 16.14 1.65
C ARG A 90 2.34 17.54 1.10
N GLU A 91 3.33 18.39 0.88
CA GLU A 91 3.14 19.77 0.42
C GLU A 91 2.96 19.87 -1.10
N THR A 92 3.68 19.06 -1.87
CA THR A 92 3.75 19.19 -3.33
C THR A 92 2.79 18.25 -4.05
N ALA A 93 2.51 17.08 -3.49
CA ALA A 93 1.65 16.05 -4.05
C ALA A 93 0.91 15.27 -2.93
N PRO A 94 0.06 15.95 -2.12
CA PRO A 94 -0.53 15.36 -0.91
C PRO A 94 -1.29 14.06 -1.16
N VAL A 95 -2.05 13.99 -2.25
CA VAL A 95 -2.90 12.83 -2.57
C VAL A 95 -2.05 11.63 -2.97
N GLU A 96 -1.05 11.84 -3.84
CA GLU A 96 -0.10 10.83 -4.25
C GLU A 96 0.76 10.37 -3.08
N TRP A 97 1.28 11.30 -2.27
CA TRP A 97 2.04 11.01 -1.06
C TRP A 97 1.26 10.10 -0.11
N ALA A 98 0.02 10.47 0.26
CA ALA A 98 -0.81 9.64 1.13
C ALA A 98 -1.17 8.27 0.51
N MET A 99 -1.24 8.18 -0.81
CA MET A 99 -1.41 6.91 -1.49
C MET A 99 -0.17 6.03 -1.37
N VAL A 100 1.01 6.58 -1.59
CA VAL A 100 2.26 5.84 -1.49
C VAL A 100 2.54 5.42 -0.04
N GLU A 101 2.29 6.30 0.94
CA GLU A 101 2.40 5.97 2.37
C GLU A 101 1.51 4.77 2.75
N ASN A 102 0.26 4.73 2.28
CA ASN A 102 -0.61 3.59 2.53
C ASN A 102 -0.11 2.30 1.86
N ASN A 103 0.46 2.38 0.66
CA ASN A 103 1.01 1.22 -0.04
C ASN A 103 2.30 0.71 0.65
N LEU A 104 3.14 1.64 1.12
CA LEU A 104 4.31 1.35 1.93
C LEU A 104 3.89 0.65 3.22
N GLY A 105 2.88 1.15 3.92
CA GLY A 105 2.32 0.54 5.13
C GLY A 105 1.92 -0.93 4.91
N ASN A 106 1.17 -1.23 3.84
CA ASN A 106 0.79 -2.61 3.52
C ASN A 106 2.02 -3.51 3.31
N THR A 107 3.03 -3.00 2.61
CA THR A 107 4.30 -3.73 2.36
C THR A 107 5.06 -3.99 3.65
N LEU A 108 5.13 -3.00 4.53
CA LEU A 108 5.79 -3.09 5.83
C LEU A 108 5.08 -4.05 6.78
N VAL A 109 3.75 -4.14 6.77
CA VAL A 109 3.00 -5.17 7.51
C VAL A 109 3.41 -6.57 7.02
N SER A 110 3.40 -6.80 5.70
CA SER A 110 3.78 -8.10 5.13
C SER A 110 5.22 -8.48 5.47
N LEU A 111 6.16 -7.54 5.38
CA LEU A 111 7.55 -7.74 5.80
C LEU A 111 7.66 -8.03 7.30
N GLY A 112 6.98 -7.26 8.13
CA GLY A 112 6.99 -7.43 9.57
C GLY A 112 6.44 -8.80 10.00
N ILE A 113 5.41 -9.31 9.33
CA ILE A 113 4.91 -10.67 9.56
C ILE A 113 5.93 -11.71 9.10
N GLN A 114 6.44 -11.60 7.87
CA GLN A 114 7.38 -12.57 7.30
C GLN A 114 8.68 -12.67 8.10
N LEU A 115 9.19 -11.53 8.59
CA LEU A 115 10.44 -11.44 9.33
C LEU A 115 10.23 -11.52 10.86
N ASN A 116 8.98 -11.61 11.32
CA ASN A 116 8.62 -11.50 12.74
C ASN A 116 9.22 -10.23 13.39
N ASP A 117 9.13 -9.10 12.69
CA ASP A 117 9.74 -7.82 13.04
C ASP A 117 8.67 -6.80 13.46
N LYS A 118 8.57 -6.56 14.77
CA LYS A 118 7.67 -5.57 15.36
C LYS A 118 7.97 -4.14 14.87
N ALA A 119 9.24 -3.79 14.65
CA ALA A 119 9.59 -2.43 14.24
C ALA A 119 9.03 -2.10 12.85
N LYS A 120 9.05 -3.08 11.93
CA LYS A 120 8.40 -2.95 10.61
C LYS A 120 6.89 -2.76 10.72
N ILE A 121 6.22 -3.46 11.63
CA ILE A 121 4.76 -3.30 11.83
C ILE A 121 4.44 -1.93 12.46
N ASN A 122 5.25 -1.46 13.40
CA ASN A 122 5.12 -0.09 13.94
C ASN A 122 5.31 0.97 12.85
N GLU A 123 6.34 0.81 12.00
CA GLU A 123 6.57 1.70 10.86
C GLU A 123 5.38 1.71 9.89
N ALA A 124 4.74 0.55 9.69
CA ALA A 124 3.52 0.47 8.89
C ALA A 124 2.36 1.28 9.49
N ALA A 125 2.17 1.19 10.82
CA ALA A 125 1.15 1.98 11.52
C ALA A 125 1.40 3.48 11.34
N ASP A 126 2.66 3.92 11.42
CA ASP A 126 3.03 5.32 11.20
C ASP A 126 2.76 5.77 9.75
N ALA A 127 3.07 4.93 8.75
CA ALA A 127 2.74 5.21 7.35
C ALA A 127 1.22 5.32 7.11
N PHE A 128 0.40 4.47 7.74
CA PHE A 128 -1.05 4.62 7.66
C PHE A 128 -1.56 5.89 8.35
N ARG A 129 -1.00 6.26 9.50
CA ARG A 129 -1.32 7.54 10.17
C ARG A 129 -0.95 8.73 9.29
N ALA A 130 0.21 8.71 8.64
CA ALA A 130 0.64 9.72 7.69
C ALA A 130 -0.37 9.85 6.53
N ALA A 131 -0.80 8.74 5.92
CA ALA A 131 -1.82 8.76 4.87
C ALA A 131 -3.16 9.38 5.34
N LEU A 132 -3.55 9.15 6.60
CA LEU A 132 -4.77 9.69 7.21
C LEU A 132 -4.72 11.21 7.48
N GLU A 133 -3.54 11.85 7.40
CA GLU A 133 -3.43 13.31 7.47
C GLU A 133 -4.01 14.02 6.24
N VAL A 134 -4.08 13.31 5.11
CA VAL A 134 -4.64 13.83 3.84
C VAL A 134 -5.96 13.15 3.51
N ARG A 135 -6.05 11.83 3.70
CA ARG A 135 -7.27 11.07 3.46
C ARG A 135 -8.20 11.28 4.63
N THR A 136 -9.12 12.23 4.54
CA THR A 136 -10.16 12.43 5.57
C THR A 136 -11.46 11.75 5.17
N ARG A 137 -12.34 11.52 6.15
CA ARG A 137 -13.66 10.93 5.91
C ARG A 137 -14.50 11.80 4.95
N GLU A 138 -14.34 13.11 4.99
CA GLU A 138 -15.13 14.08 4.22
C GLU A 138 -14.67 14.15 2.76
N THR A 139 -13.35 14.08 2.54
CA THR A 139 -12.72 14.31 1.24
C THR A 139 -12.49 13.01 0.47
N PHE A 140 -12.11 11.95 1.18
CA PHE A 140 -11.80 10.65 0.61
C PHE A 140 -12.38 9.50 1.46
N PRO A 141 -13.72 9.41 1.63
CA PRO A 141 -14.34 8.51 2.60
C PRO A 141 -13.89 7.05 2.47
N VAL A 142 -13.83 6.54 1.25
CA VAL A 142 -13.43 5.15 0.98
C VAL A 142 -11.95 4.94 1.28
N SER A 143 -11.06 5.82 0.80
CA SER A 143 -9.62 5.70 1.04
C SER A 143 -9.26 5.91 2.52
N TRP A 144 -9.95 6.81 3.22
CA TRP A 144 -9.82 6.99 4.66
C TRP A 144 -10.22 5.72 5.41
N ALA A 145 -11.37 5.12 5.07
CA ALA A 145 -11.81 3.87 5.69
C ALA A 145 -10.86 2.70 5.39
N THR A 146 -10.31 2.60 4.18
CA THR A 146 -9.25 1.62 3.87
C THR A 146 -8.00 1.84 4.71
N SER A 147 -7.52 3.08 4.83
CA SER A 147 -6.33 3.39 5.64
C SER A 147 -6.57 3.13 7.13
N ARG A 148 -7.79 3.39 7.64
CA ARG A 148 -8.20 3.02 9.00
C ARG A 148 -8.23 1.51 9.22
N LEU A 149 -8.84 0.75 8.30
CA LEU A 149 -8.83 -0.71 8.35
C LEU A 149 -7.40 -1.27 8.38
N ASN A 150 -6.52 -0.74 7.53
CA ASN A 150 -5.13 -1.18 7.48
C ASN A 150 -4.33 -0.81 8.75
N LEU A 151 -4.58 0.38 9.30
CA LEU A 151 -4.01 0.78 10.60
C LEU A 151 -4.42 -0.18 11.71
N GLY A 152 -5.70 -0.55 11.78
CA GLY A 152 -6.18 -1.54 12.75
C GLY A 152 -5.50 -2.90 12.58
N ASN A 153 -5.30 -3.36 11.35
CA ASN A 153 -4.60 -4.61 11.06
C ASN A 153 -3.14 -4.57 11.54
N ALA A 154 -2.45 -3.45 11.30
CA ALA A 154 -1.07 -3.26 11.77
C ALA A 154 -1.00 -3.27 13.30
N LEU A 155 -1.87 -2.52 13.97
CA LEU A 155 -1.91 -2.43 15.44
C LEU A 155 -2.28 -3.76 16.12
N SER A 156 -3.23 -4.50 15.56
CA SER A 156 -3.51 -5.89 15.98
C SER A 156 -2.28 -6.78 15.80
N GLY A 157 -1.49 -6.55 14.74
CA GLY A 157 -0.21 -7.21 14.54
C GLY A 157 0.85 -6.86 15.59
N VAL A 158 0.93 -5.60 16.01
CA VAL A 158 1.82 -5.13 17.09
C VAL A 158 1.44 -5.78 18.42
N ALA A 159 0.15 -5.90 18.71
CA ALA A 159 -0.36 -6.49 19.96
C ALA A 159 0.06 -7.96 20.16
N ARG A 160 0.48 -8.67 19.12
CA ARG A 160 1.08 -10.01 19.27
C ARG A 160 2.43 -9.99 19.99
N PHE A 161 3.09 -8.84 20.03
CA PHE A 161 4.41 -8.66 20.66
C PHE A 161 4.32 -8.02 22.05
N ASP A 162 3.17 -7.45 22.42
CA ASP A 162 2.99 -6.70 23.66
C ASP A 162 1.83 -7.27 24.49
N MET A 163 1.97 -7.26 25.81
CA MET A 163 0.90 -7.66 26.74
C MET A 163 -0.08 -6.51 27.07
N GLY A 164 0.16 -5.31 26.54
CA GLY A 164 -0.66 -4.13 26.79
C GLY A 164 -1.84 -4.02 25.83
N THR A 165 -2.95 -3.43 26.29
CA THR A 165 -4.18 -3.29 25.49
C THR A 165 -4.21 -2.08 24.57
N GLY A 166 -3.30 -1.11 24.73
CA GLY A 166 -3.36 0.16 24.00
C GLY A 166 -3.39 0.02 22.48
N ALA A 167 -2.59 -0.90 21.90
CA ALA A 167 -2.62 -1.17 20.47
C ALA A 167 -3.94 -1.82 20.01
N LEU A 168 -4.53 -2.69 20.85
CA LEU A 168 -5.82 -3.33 20.58
C LEU A 168 -6.98 -2.33 20.66
N GLU A 169 -6.95 -1.43 21.64
CA GLU A 169 -7.94 -0.35 21.79
C GLU A 169 -7.90 0.61 20.59
N GLU A 170 -6.70 1.00 20.14
CA GLU A 170 -6.55 1.83 18.93
C GLU A 170 -6.97 1.07 17.67
N ALA A 171 -6.68 -0.24 17.58
CA ALA A 171 -7.12 -1.08 16.47
C ALA A 171 -8.66 -1.17 16.39
N ALA A 172 -9.32 -1.39 17.52
CA ALA A 172 -10.78 -1.44 17.60
C ALA A 172 -11.41 -0.11 17.15
N ALA A 173 -10.88 1.02 17.62
CA ALA A 173 -11.33 2.35 17.18
C ALA A 173 -11.15 2.56 15.67
N ALA A 174 -10.04 2.07 15.09
CA ALA A 174 -9.79 2.18 13.66
C ALA A 174 -10.77 1.32 12.83
N TYR A 175 -11.14 0.12 13.31
CA TYR A 175 -12.14 -0.70 12.65
C TYR A 175 -13.55 -0.10 12.75
N ASP A 176 -13.93 0.43 13.91
CA ASP A 176 -15.20 1.14 14.08
C ASP A 176 -15.29 2.34 13.14
N ASP A 177 -14.22 3.13 13.01
CA ASP A 177 -14.12 4.22 12.05
C ASP A 177 -14.35 3.74 10.62
N ALA A 178 -13.67 2.67 10.19
CA ALA A 178 -13.84 2.11 8.85
C ALA A 178 -15.28 1.62 8.59
N LEU A 179 -15.94 1.04 9.60
CA LEU A 179 -17.33 0.57 9.55
C LEU A 179 -18.36 1.71 9.44
N THR A 180 -17.96 2.96 9.67
CA THR A 180 -18.83 4.12 9.39
C THR A 180 -18.98 4.41 7.89
N VAL A 181 -18.12 3.82 7.04
CA VAL A 181 -18.13 3.95 5.58
C VAL A 181 -18.40 2.61 4.92
N PHE A 182 -17.71 1.56 5.36
CA PHE A 182 -17.95 0.19 4.90
C PHE A 182 -19.17 -0.38 5.61
N THR A 183 -20.20 -0.67 4.83
CA THR A 183 -21.45 -1.22 5.34
C THR A 183 -21.75 -2.54 4.65
N ARG A 184 -22.60 -3.36 5.25
CA ARG A 184 -23.03 -4.60 4.60
C ARG A 184 -23.64 -4.39 3.20
N GLN A 185 -24.26 -3.23 2.96
CA GLN A 185 -24.88 -2.88 1.67
C GLN A 185 -23.86 -2.29 0.67
N ARG A 186 -22.89 -1.53 1.17
CA ARG A 186 -21.85 -0.86 0.37
C ARG A 186 -20.49 -1.31 0.87
N PHE A 187 -19.76 -2.03 0.03
CA PHE A 187 -18.47 -2.67 0.37
C PHE A 187 -18.65 -3.87 1.33
N PRO A 188 -19.45 -4.90 0.95
CA PRO A 188 -19.77 -6.03 1.83
C PRO A 188 -18.53 -6.84 2.25
N MET A 189 -17.51 -6.92 1.40
CA MET A 189 -16.26 -7.62 1.70
C MET A 189 -15.43 -6.85 2.74
N ASP A 190 -15.24 -5.55 2.54
CA ASP A 190 -14.51 -4.70 3.48
C ASP A 190 -15.23 -4.61 4.83
N TRP A 191 -16.57 -4.52 4.82
CA TRP A 191 -17.39 -4.58 6.03
C TRP A 191 -17.20 -5.89 6.79
N ALA A 192 -17.24 -7.03 6.09
CA ALA A 192 -17.04 -8.34 6.72
C ALA A 192 -15.62 -8.47 7.28
N SER A 193 -14.60 -7.98 6.57
CA SER A 193 -13.22 -7.96 7.05
C SER A 193 -13.09 -7.13 8.32
N ALA A 194 -13.62 -5.90 8.34
CA ALA A 194 -13.56 -5.03 9.51
C ALA A 194 -14.30 -5.62 10.71
N GLN A 195 -15.49 -6.21 10.50
CA GLN A 195 -16.24 -6.90 11.56
C GLN A 195 -15.48 -8.11 12.13
N ASN A 196 -14.92 -8.95 11.26
CA ASN A 196 -14.15 -10.12 11.70
C ASN A 196 -12.92 -9.70 12.50
N ASN A 197 -12.20 -8.68 12.04
CA ASN A 197 -11.01 -8.21 12.72
C ASN A 197 -11.36 -7.57 14.07
N LEU A 198 -12.45 -6.81 14.16
CA LEU A 198 -12.95 -6.27 15.42
C LEU A 198 -13.35 -7.38 16.41
N GLY A 199 -14.02 -8.43 15.94
CA GLY A 199 -14.38 -9.57 16.79
C GLY A 199 -13.20 -10.46 17.21
N SER A 200 -12.03 -10.28 16.61
CA SER A 200 -10.81 -11.04 16.92
C SER A 200 -9.88 -10.37 17.93
N ILE A 201 -10.18 -9.12 18.30
CA ILE A 201 -9.49 -8.33 19.32
C ILE A 201 -10.19 -8.52 20.67
#